data_AF-A0A3C0FP19-F1
#
_entry.id   AF-A0A3C0FP19-F1
#
_cell.length_a   1.000
_cell.length_b   1.000
_cell.length_c   1.000
_cell.angle_alpha   90.00
_cell.angle_beta   90.00
_cell.angle_gamma   90.00
#
_symmetry.space_group_name_H-M   'P 1'
#
loop_
_entity.id
_entity.type
_entity.pdbx_description
1 polymer ?
#
loop_
_entity_poly.entity_id
_entity_poly.type
_entity_poly.pdbx_seq_one_letter_code
_entity_poly.pdbx_strand_id
1 'polypeptide(L)'
;LAERDVRADKAVWPITYVATDDVLQNAQAKIDADTNTLFEFLASHGIGREATELQNLQVTDQLAQSYRSGPIESRYIVNQTIQVRTDNVDAVVAASQDIGKLLQGGVVLGGQGYNPGPSYLFTGLNDIKPEMIAAATANAREAAQQFATDSGGELGGIRRATQGLFQILAADGAPNMMEANQINKTVRVVTTMEYLIRE
;
A
#
# COMPACT_ATOMS: atom_id res chain seq x y z
N LEU A 1 16.14 5.80 -20.50
CA LEU A 1 15.23 5.51 -19.36
C LEU A 1 14.99 6.80 -18.58
N ALA A 2 13.88 6.92 -17.86
CA ALA A 2 13.69 7.98 -16.88
C ALA A 2 13.17 7.39 -15.56
N GLU A 3 13.70 7.90 -14.46
CA GLU A 3 13.30 7.57 -13.10
C GLU A 3 12.97 8.86 -12.34
N ARG A 4 11.98 8.79 -11.46
CA ARG A 4 11.53 9.92 -10.65
C ARG A 4 11.10 9.42 -9.28
N ASP A 5 11.67 10.00 -8.24
CA ASP A 5 11.23 9.77 -6.88
C ASP A 5 9.94 10.53 -6.60
N VAL A 6 8.98 9.82 -6.01
CA VAL A 6 7.67 10.33 -5.65
C VAL A 6 7.32 9.91 -4.24
N ARG A 7 6.43 10.66 -3.62
CA ARG A 7 5.81 10.31 -2.34
C ARG A 7 4.42 9.75 -2.64
N ALA A 8 4.04 8.68 -1.94
CA ALA A 8 2.67 8.19 -1.91
C ALA A 8 1.72 9.32 -1.50
N ASP A 9 0.57 9.37 -2.17
CA ASP A 9 -0.47 10.38 -1.97
C ASP A 9 -1.74 9.78 -1.36
N LYS A 10 -1.78 8.46 -1.18
CA LYS A 10 -2.94 7.74 -0.64
C LYS A 10 -2.51 6.64 0.30
N ALA A 11 -3.20 6.52 1.43
CA ALA A 11 -3.02 5.46 2.40
C ALA A 11 -4.27 4.60 2.52
N VAL A 12 -4.08 3.30 2.65
CA VAL A 12 -5.11 2.29 2.83
C VAL A 12 -4.68 1.37 3.96
N TRP A 13 -5.46 1.28 5.02
CA TRP A 13 -5.09 0.51 6.19
C TRP A 13 -6.28 -0.28 6.73
N PRO A 14 -6.33 -1.60 6.46
CA PRO A 14 -7.28 -2.49 7.12
C PRO A 14 -6.79 -2.78 8.55
N ILE A 15 -7.64 -2.50 9.53
CA ILE A 15 -7.37 -2.79 10.94
C ILE A 15 -8.38 -3.83 11.39
N THR A 16 -7.91 -5.05 11.62
CA THR A 16 -8.73 -6.14 12.15
C THR A 16 -8.55 -6.25 13.65
N TYR A 17 -9.65 -6.45 14.37
CA TYR A 17 -9.69 -6.64 15.82
C TYR A 17 -10.70 -7.73 16.17
N VAL A 18 -10.50 -8.35 17.33
CA VAL A 18 -11.23 -9.54 17.75
C VAL A 18 -11.76 -9.40 19.16
N ALA A 19 -12.94 -9.96 19.39
CA ALA A 19 -13.51 -10.19 20.70
C ALA A 19 -13.89 -11.66 20.82
N THR A 20 -13.61 -12.26 21.98
CA THR A 20 -13.96 -13.65 22.27
C THR A 20 -14.69 -13.74 23.59
N ASP A 21 -15.71 -14.60 23.65
CA ASP A 21 -16.46 -14.88 24.88
C ASP A 21 -17.20 -16.23 24.72
N ASP A 22 -17.66 -16.81 25.82
CA ASP A 22 -18.51 -18.01 25.79
C ASP A 22 -19.97 -17.69 25.47
N VAL A 23 -20.37 -16.42 25.62
CA VAL A 23 -21.69 -15.88 25.30
C VAL A 23 -21.58 -14.90 24.14
N LEU A 24 -22.29 -15.18 23.04
CA LEU A 24 -22.22 -14.38 21.81
C LEU A 24 -22.52 -12.89 22.06
N GLN A 25 -23.52 -12.60 22.91
CA GLN A 25 -23.93 -11.23 23.24
C GLN A 25 -22.79 -10.45 23.93
N ASN A 26 -21.98 -11.09 24.77
CA ASN A 26 -20.85 -10.45 25.43
C ASN A 26 -19.72 -10.16 24.43
N ALA A 27 -19.39 -11.13 23.56
CA ALA A 27 -18.41 -10.92 22.50
C ALA A 27 -18.83 -9.79 21.55
N GLN A 28 -20.13 -9.69 21.24
CA GLN A 28 -20.69 -8.61 20.42
C GLN A 28 -20.63 -7.25 21.14
N ALA A 29 -21.04 -7.18 22.42
CA ALA A 29 -20.96 -5.93 23.18
C ALA A 29 -19.50 -5.44 23.30
N LYS A 30 -18.54 -6.37 23.45
CA LYS A 30 -17.11 -6.04 23.45
C LYS A 30 -16.65 -5.52 22.09
N ILE A 31 -16.98 -6.18 20.98
CA ILE A 31 -16.54 -5.73 19.66
C ILE A 31 -17.11 -4.33 19.33
N ASP A 32 -18.32 -4.02 19.76
CA ASP A 32 -18.94 -2.70 19.58
C ASP A 32 -18.21 -1.61 20.41
N ALA A 33 -17.80 -1.92 21.65
CA ALA A 33 -17.00 -1.01 22.47
C ALA A 33 -15.59 -0.79 21.90
N ASP A 34 -14.94 -1.87 21.45
CA ASP A 34 -13.62 -1.82 20.80
C ASP A 34 -13.69 -1.00 19.50
N THR A 35 -14.79 -1.12 18.75
CA THR A 35 -15.07 -0.33 17.53
C THR A 35 -15.09 1.17 17.83
N ASN A 36 -15.79 1.60 18.87
CA ASN A 36 -15.83 3.01 19.27
C ASN A 36 -14.45 3.52 19.71
N THR A 37 -13.73 2.72 20.51
CA THR A 37 -12.35 3.02 20.93
C THR A 37 -11.43 3.20 19.71
N LEU A 38 -11.57 2.36 18.69
CA LEU A 38 -10.78 2.48 17.45
C LEU A 38 -11.09 3.76 16.69
N PHE A 39 -12.38 4.15 16.61
CA PHE A 39 -12.76 5.41 15.95
C PHE A 39 -12.24 6.64 16.70
N GLU A 40 -12.29 6.65 18.03
CA GLU A 40 -11.72 7.73 18.85
C GLU A 40 -10.21 7.82 18.68
N PHE A 41 -9.52 6.68 18.65
CA PHE A 41 -8.09 6.62 18.38
C PHE A 41 -7.76 7.20 17.00
N LEU A 42 -8.43 6.75 15.93
CA LEU A 42 -8.22 7.27 14.58
C LEU A 42 -8.51 8.79 14.50
N ALA A 43 -9.60 9.25 15.14
CA ALA A 43 -9.94 10.66 15.19
C ALA A 43 -8.87 11.50 15.91
N SER A 44 -8.24 10.96 16.97
CA SER A 44 -7.13 11.64 17.66
C SER A 44 -5.90 11.86 16.78
N HIS A 45 -5.75 11.06 15.72
CA HIS A 45 -4.73 11.21 14.69
C HIS A 45 -5.19 12.02 13.46
N GLY A 46 -6.39 12.61 13.50
CA GLY A 46 -6.95 13.39 12.40
C GLY A 46 -7.55 12.53 11.27
N ILE A 47 -7.85 11.25 11.53
CA ILE A 47 -8.54 10.35 10.61
C ILE A 47 -10.02 10.32 11.00
N GLY A 48 -10.84 11.10 10.29
CA GLY A 48 -12.26 11.21 10.54
C GLY A 48 -13.07 10.00 10.04
N ARG A 49 -14.36 9.97 10.41
CA ARG A 49 -15.29 8.88 10.05
C ARG A 49 -15.45 8.71 8.54
N GLU A 50 -15.37 9.81 7.79
CA GLU A 50 -15.42 9.85 6.33
C GLU A 50 -14.27 9.12 5.64
N ALA A 51 -13.14 8.97 6.33
CA ALA A 51 -11.97 8.23 5.86
C ALA A 51 -11.99 6.76 6.33
N THR A 52 -13.05 6.31 7.00
CA THR A 52 -13.16 4.98 7.59
C THR A 52 -14.42 4.26 7.12
N GLU A 53 -14.30 2.96 6.88
CA GLU A 53 -15.43 2.11 6.51
C GLU A 53 -15.41 0.84 7.37
N LEU A 54 -16.52 0.57 8.05
CA LEU A 54 -16.70 -0.66 8.81
C LEU A 54 -17.03 -1.80 7.84
N GLN A 55 -16.18 -2.82 7.77
CA GLN A 55 -16.35 -3.97 6.89
C GLN A 55 -17.30 -5.01 7.52
N ASN A 56 -17.47 -6.17 6.89
CA ASN A 56 -18.37 -7.22 7.41
C ASN A 56 -17.89 -7.78 8.76
N LEU A 57 -18.84 -7.93 9.70
CA LEU A 57 -18.65 -8.64 10.96
C LEU A 57 -18.61 -10.15 10.70
N GLN A 58 -17.59 -10.84 11.21
CA GLN A 58 -17.47 -12.30 11.11
C GLN A 58 -17.59 -12.95 12.49
N VAL A 59 -18.58 -13.82 12.64
CA VAL A 59 -18.81 -14.61 13.87
C VAL A 59 -18.47 -16.07 13.62
N THR A 60 -17.67 -16.66 14.50
CA THR A 60 -17.35 -18.08 14.49
C THR A 60 -17.85 -18.73 15.78
N ASP A 61 -18.79 -19.68 15.67
CA ASP A 61 -19.13 -20.60 16.78
C ASP A 61 -18.18 -21.80 16.71
N GLN A 62 -17.30 -21.85 17.69
CA GLN A 62 -16.29 -22.86 17.82
C GLN A 62 -16.87 -24.27 18.04
N LEU A 63 -18.02 -24.39 18.74
CA LEU A 63 -18.66 -25.69 19.02
C LEU A 63 -19.47 -26.25 17.83
N ALA A 64 -19.76 -25.43 16.82
CA ALA A 64 -20.49 -25.86 15.63
C ALA A 64 -19.59 -26.49 14.55
N GLN A 65 -18.27 -26.53 14.75
CA GLN A 65 -17.31 -27.02 13.76
C GLN A 65 -17.15 -28.55 13.82
N SER A 66 -17.52 -29.24 12.72
CA SER A 66 -17.63 -30.71 12.67
C SER A 66 -16.31 -31.50 12.75
N TYR A 67 -15.16 -30.86 12.51
CA TYR A 67 -13.83 -31.50 12.48
C TYR A 67 -12.87 -30.94 13.55
N ARG A 68 -13.37 -30.68 14.75
CA ARG A 68 -12.59 -30.06 15.83
C ARG A 68 -11.94 -31.11 16.76
N SER A 69 -10.72 -30.82 17.21
CA SER A 69 -10.00 -31.54 18.28
C SER A 69 -9.35 -30.54 19.25
N GLY A 70 -9.33 -30.84 20.55
CA GLY A 70 -8.70 -30.03 21.60
C GLY A 70 -9.65 -29.17 22.44
N PRO A 71 -9.19 -28.63 23.59
CA PRO A 71 -9.96 -27.77 24.47
C PRO A 71 -10.24 -26.39 23.84
N ILE A 72 -11.35 -25.78 24.25
CA ILE A 72 -11.81 -24.47 23.77
C ILE A 72 -11.62 -23.45 24.88
N GLU A 73 -10.91 -22.35 24.59
CA GLU A 73 -10.74 -21.25 25.54
C GLU A 73 -11.89 -20.22 25.48
N SER A 74 -12.57 -20.09 24.33
CA SER A 74 -13.77 -19.27 24.18
C SER A 74 -14.65 -19.77 23.04
N ARG A 75 -15.95 -19.95 23.28
CA ARG A 75 -16.89 -20.50 22.29
C ARG A 75 -17.10 -19.60 21.06
N TYR A 76 -17.24 -18.29 21.25
CA TYR A 76 -17.51 -17.37 20.16
C TYR A 76 -16.29 -16.52 19.88
N ILE A 77 -15.93 -16.41 18.60
CA ILE A 77 -14.92 -15.48 18.11
C ILE A 77 -15.61 -14.52 17.16
N VAL A 78 -15.55 -13.24 17.48
CA VAL A 78 -16.13 -12.15 16.68
C VAL A 78 -14.98 -11.31 16.14
N ASN A 79 -14.83 -11.27 14.83
CA ASN A 79 -13.83 -10.44 14.15
C ASN A 79 -14.53 -9.30 13.43
N GLN A 80 -13.95 -8.12 13.52
CA GLN A 80 -14.39 -6.94 12.81
C GLN A 80 -13.18 -6.26 12.17
N THR A 81 -13.38 -5.70 10.98
CA THR A 81 -12.35 -4.92 10.29
C THR A 81 -12.86 -3.52 10.03
N ILE A 82 -12.02 -2.52 10.33
CA ILE A 82 -12.20 -1.15 9.87
C ILE A 82 -11.20 -0.89 8.75
N GLN A 83 -11.69 -0.43 7.61
CA GLN A 83 -10.89 -0.03 6.46
C GLN A 83 -10.67 1.47 6.52
N VAL A 84 -9.44 1.91 6.73
CA VAL A 84 -9.06 3.32 6.57
C VAL A 84 -8.64 3.56 5.13
N ARG A 85 -9.13 4.65 4.53
CA ARG A 85 -8.73 5.13 3.21
C ARG A 85 -8.70 6.65 3.21
N THR A 86 -7.51 7.24 3.08
CA THR A 86 -7.33 8.70 3.12
C THR A 86 -6.16 9.15 2.25
N ASP A 87 -6.18 10.41 1.83
CA ASP A 87 -5.06 11.04 1.15
C ASP A 87 -4.07 11.67 2.17
N ASN A 88 -4.44 11.70 3.46
CA ASN A 88 -3.55 12.11 4.54
C ASN A 88 -2.65 10.94 4.98
N VAL A 89 -1.61 10.70 4.19
CA VAL A 89 -0.61 9.64 4.44
C VAL A 89 0.07 9.80 5.79
N ASP A 90 0.41 11.03 6.18
CA ASP A 90 1.16 11.30 7.41
C ASP A 90 0.35 10.96 8.68
N ALA A 91 -0.96 11.23 8.67
CA ALA A 91 -1.85 10.82 9.75
C ALA A 91 -1.87 9.29 9.93
N VAL A 92 -1.90 8.53 8.84
CA VAL A 92 -1.87 7.06 8.89
C VAL A 92 -0.53 6.55 9.41
N VAL A 93 0.58 7.18 9.00
CA VAL A 93 1.92 6.84 9.51
C VAL A 93 1.97 7.02 11.02
N ALA A 94 1.55 8.20 11.52
CA ALA A 94 1.53 8.49 12.95
C ALA A 94 0.64 7.52 13.73
N ALA A 95 -0.59 7.27 13.23
CA ALA A 95 -1.51 6.32 13.85
C ALA A 95 -0.96 4.89 13.85
N SER A 96 -0.27 4.45 12.78
CA SER A 96 0.31 3.11 12.71
C SER A 96 1.46 2.90 13.72
N GLN A 97 2.21 3.96 14.04
CA GLN A 97 3.26 3.91 15.07
C GLN A 97 2.66 3.86 16.49
N ASP A 98 1.51 4.50 16.67
CA ASP A 98 0.80 4.58 17.96
C ASP A 98 -0.22 3.45 18.17
N ILE A 99 -0.40 2.55 17.21
CA ILE A 99 -1.40 1.46 17.25
C ILE A 99 -1.28 0.61 18.52
N GLY A 100 -0.07 0.46 19.09
CA GLY A 100 0.16 -0.26 20.35
C GLY A 100 -0.57 0.34 21.56
N LYS A 101 -0.97 1.62 21.51
CA LYS A 101 -1.78 2.26 22.57
C LYS A 101 -3.17 1.65 22.69
N LEU A 102 -3.72 1.09 21.61
CA LEU A 102 -5.02 0.40 21.64
C LEU A 102 -5.02 -0.86 22.50
N LEU A 103 -3.86 -1.52 22.62
CA LEU A 103 -3.71 -2.68 23.52
C LEU A 103 -3.92 -2.27 24.99
N GLN A 104 -3.54 -1.04 25.35
CA GLN A 104 -3.77 -0.49 26.70
C GLN A 104 -5.26 -0.22 26.95
N GLY A 105 -6.03 0.06 25.90
CA GLY A 105 -7.49 0.18 25.93
C GLY A 105 -8.23 -1.16 25.90
N GLY A 106 -7.53 -2.29 25.91
CA GLY A 106 -8.14 -3.63 25.90
C GLY A 106 -8.64 -4.10 24.53
N VAL A 107 -8.29 -3.38 23.45
CA VAL A 107 -8.59 -3.77 22.07
C VAL A 107 -7.56 -4.80 21.64
N VAL A 108 -8.03 -6.00 21.26
CA VAL A 108 -7.16 -7.07 20.77
C VAL A 108 -7.08 -6.97 19.25
N LEU A 109 -5.89 -6.66 18.74
CA LEU A 109 -5.64 -6.53 17.30
C LEU A 109 -5.37 -7.90 16.68
N GLY A 110 -6.04 -8.18 15.56
CA GLY A 110 -5.96 -9.42 14.80
C GLY A 110 -6.73 -10.60 15.42
N GLY A 111 -7.11 -11.57 14.59
CA GLY A 111 -7.72 -12.86 15.02
C GLY A 111 -6.77 -14.06 14.95
N GLN A 112 -5.55 -13.86 14.43
CA GLN A 112 -4.52 -14.89 14.18
C GLN A 112 -3.08 -14.32 14.34
N GLY A 113 -2.89 -13.20 15.06
CA GLY A 113 -1.56 -12.59 15.29
C GLY A 113 -0.98 -11.77 14.14
N TYR A 114 -1.76 -11.52 13.07
CA TYR A 114 -1.34 -10.67 11.96
C TYR A 114 -2.37 -9.56 11.70
N ASN A 115 -1.91 -8.32 11.79
CA ASN A 115 -2.63 -7.16 11.28
C ASN A 115 -1.71 -6.53 10.23
N PRO A 116 -2.03 -6.62 8.92
CA PRO A 116 -1.19 -6.01 7.91
C PRO A 116 -1.11 -4.50 8.17
N GLY A 117 0.12 -3.98 8.19
CA GLY A 117 0.33 -2.54 8.32
C GLY A 117 -0.32 -1.76 7.17
N PRO A 118 -0.30 -0.42 7.26
CA PRO A 118 -0.83 0.43 6.19
C PRO A 118 -0.12 0.18 4.86
N SER A 119 -0.88 0.21 3.78
CA SER A 119 -0.40 0.26 2.40
C SER A 119 -0.49 1.69 1.86
N TYR A 120 0.54 2.13 1.17
CA TYR A 120 0.68 3.46 0.59
C TYR A 120 0.72 3.35 -0.93
N LEU A 121 -0.06 4.18 -1.60
CA LEU A 121 -0.20 4.21 -3.05
C LEU A 121 0.15 5.59 -3.59
N PHE A 122 0.66 5.61 -4.82
CA PHE A 122 0.83 6.83 -5.60
C PHE A 122 -0.18 6.81 -6.76
N THR A 123 -1.09 7.77 -6.76
CA THR A 123 -2.18 7.90 -7.73
C THR A 123 -1.92 9.01 -8.76
N GLY A 124 -0.99 9.94 -8.48
CA GLY A 124 -0.54 11.02 -9.37
C GLY A 124 0.29 10.60 -10.59
N LEU A 125 0.21 9.34 -11.03
CA LEU A 125 1.01 8.85 -12.17
C LEU A 125 0.70 9.62 -13.46
N ASN A 126 -0.57 9.97 -13.70
CA ASN A 126 -0.96 10.67 -14.92
C ASN A 126 -0.36 12.08 -15.03
N ASP A 127 -0.06 12.71 -13.89
CA ASP A 127 0.46 14.08 -13.87
C ASP A 127 1.94 14.12 -14.27
N ILE A 128 2.72 13.10 -13.89
CA ILE A 128 4.16 13.02 -14.20
C ILE A 128 4.47 12.32 -15.54
N LYS A 129 3.48 11.63 -16.13
CA LYS A 129 3.65 10.84 -17.36
C LYS A 129 4.28 11.63 -18.52
N PRO A 130 3.76 12.81 -18.92
CA PRO A 130 4.28 13.53 -20.08
C PRO A 130 5.75 13.93 -19.92
N GLU A 131 6.12 14.48 -18.77
CA GLU A 131 7.48 14.89 -18.45
C GLU A 131 8.45 13.70 -18.46
N MET A 132 8.03 12.58 -17.87
CA MET A 132 8.86 11.37 -17.83
C MET A 132 9.05 10.73 -19.20
N ILE A 133 8.05 10.75 -20.07
CA ILE A 133 8.17 10.28 -21.46
C ILE A 133 9.17 11.15 -22.21
N ALA A 134 9.07 12.48 -22.06
CA ALA A 134 10.00 13.43 -22.68
C ALA A 134 11.44 13.19 -22.21
N ALA A 135 11.65 13.03 -20.89
CA ALA A 135 12.95 12.71 -20.31
C ALA A 135 13.50 11.37 -20.82
N ALA A 136 12.69 10.31 -20.84
CA ALA A 136 13.12 9.00 -21.32
C ALA A 136 13.49 9.00 -22.81
N THR A 137 12.77 9.79 -23.61
CA THR A 137 13.02 9.99 -25.05
C THR A 137 14.28 10.81 -25.28
N ALA A 138 14.51 11.86 -24.50
CA ALA A 138 15.72 12.67 -24.55
C ALA A 138 16.95 11.81 -24.21
N ASN A 139 16.89 11.06 -23.11
CA ASN A 139 17.98 10.15 -22.69
C ASN A 139 18.27 9.07 -23.74
N ALA A 140 17.24 8.53 -24.41
CA ALA A 140 17.42 7.57 -25.49
C ALA A 140 18.11 8.20 -26.72
N ARG A 141 17.79 9.46 -27.05
CA ARG A 141 18.44 10.19 -28.14
C ARG A 141 19.90 10.51 -27.82
N GLU A 142 20.18 10.95 -26.60
CA GLU A 142 21.53 11.25 -26.13
C GLU A 142 22.43 10.01 -26.21
N ALA A 143 21.95 8.86 -25.71
CA ALA A 143 22.67 7.60 -25.82
C ALA A 143 22.91 7.19 -27.29
N ALA A 144 21.90 7.35 -28.16
CA ALA A 144 22.05 7.06 -29.59
C ALA A 144 23.06 7.99 -30.28
N GLN A 145 23.09 9.28 -29.91
CA GLN A 145 24.07 10.23 -30.42
C GLN A 145 25.50 9.85 -30.01
N GLN A 146 25.68 9.40 -28.77
CA GLN A 146 26.97 8.90 -28.30
C GLN A 146 27.40 7.67 -29.12
N PHE A 147 26.50 6.69 -29.32
CA PHE A 147 26.83 5.51 -30.13
C PHE A 147 27.20 5.82 -31.57
N ALA A 148 26.51 6.77 -32.21
CA ALA A 148 26.85 7.20 -33.57
C ALA A 148 28.26 7.82 -33.61
N THR A 149 28.56 8.71 -32.66
CA THR A 149 29.86 9.39 -32.53
C THR A 149 30.98 8.37 -32.30
N ASP A 150 30.77 7.41 -31.39
CA ASP A 150 31.76 6.36 -31.07
C ASP A 150 31.98 5.39 -32.25
N SER A 151 31.01 5.27 -33.15
CA SER A 151 31.08 4.45 -34.36
C SER A 151 31.65 5.21 -35.57
N GLY A 152 32.00 6.49 -35.41
CA GLY A 152 32.53 7.35 -36.48
C GLY A 152 31.49 7.83 -37.50
N GLY A 153 30.21 7.76 -37.17
CA GLY A 153 29.12 8.20 -38.05
C GLY A 153 28.24 9.28 -37.42
N GLU A 154 27.21 9.69 -38.16
CA GLU A 154 26.21 10.66 -37.72
C GLU A 154 24.87 10.02 -37.38
N LEU A 155 24.17 10.58 -36.39
CA LEU A 155 22.85 10.09 -36.00
C LEU A 155 21.81 10.36 -37.11
N GLY A 156 21.16 9.30 -37.55
CA GLY A 156 20.10 9.32 -38.55
C GLY A 156 18.69 9.55 -37.98
N GLY A 157 17.70 9.41 -38.85
CA GLY A 157 16.29 9.44 -38.45
C GLY A 157 15.92 8.25 -37.54
N ILE A 158 14.82 8.40 -36.82
CA ILE A 158 14.24 7.33 -36.00
C ILE A 158 13.65 6.26 -36.92
N ARG A 159 14.13 5.03 -36.79
CA ARG A 159 13.56 3.85 -37.47
C ARG A 159 12.36 3.30 -36.70
N ARG A 160 12.45 3.26 -35.38
CA ARG A 160 11.41 2.74 -34.49
C ARG A 160 11.48 3.41 -33.13
N ALA A 161 10.32 3.65 -32.52
CA ALA A 161 10.22 4.06 -31.13
C ALA A 161 9.17 3.20 -30.43
N THR A 162 9.50 2.66 -29.27
CA THR A 162 8.62 1.85 -28.43
C THR A 162 8.68 2.37 -27.00
N GLN A 163 7.53 2.70 -26.42
CA GLN A 163 7.43 3.08 -25.02
C GLN A 163 7.06 1.87 -24.17
N GLY A 164 7.87 1.59 -23.15
CA GLY A 164 7.58 0.56 -22.16
C GLY A 164 6.51 0.98 -21.17
N LEU A 165 6.13 0.06 -20.29
CA LEU A 165 5.20 0.32 -19.20
C LEU A 165 5.85 1.19 -18.12
N PHE A 166 5.03 2.02 -17.48
CA PHE A 166 5.42 2.67 -16.22
C PHE A 166 5.42 1.64 -15.10
N GLN A 167 6.46 1.70 -14.28
CA GLN A 167 6.61 0.87 -13.08
C GLN A 167 6.68 1.80 -11.86
N ILE A 168 6.01 1.42 -10.78
CA ILE A 168 6.15 2.07 -9.46
C ILE A 168 6.88 1.06 -8.59
N LEU A 169 8.04 1.45 -8.08
CA LEU A 169 8.98 0.60 -7.36
C LEU A 169 9.17 1.13 -5.93
N ALA A 170 9.64 0.26 -5.04
CA ALA A 170 10.14 0.68 -3.72
C ALA A 170 11.33 1.65 -3.90
N ALA A 171 11.43 2.67 -3.04
CA ALA A 171 12.43 3.73 -3.20
C ALA A 171 13.87 3.22 -3.16
N ASP A 172 14.22 2.39 -2.18
CA ASP A 172 15.62 2.08 -1.90
C ASP A 172 16.10 0.76 -2.52
N GLY A 173 15.24 0.07 -3.28
CA GLY A 173 15.54 -1.26 -3.84
C GLY A 173 15.95 -2.31 -2.78
N ALA A 174 15.69 -2.02 -1.51
CA ALA A 174 16.15 -2.84 -0.39
C ALA A 174 15.50 -4.24 -0.46
N PRO A 175 16.30 -5.31 -0.35
CA PRO A 175 15.78 -6.66 -0.44
C PRO A 175 14.75 -6.90 0.67
N ASN A 176 13.68 -7.61 0.33
CA ASN A 176 12.56 -7.95 1.22
C ASN A 176 11.67 -6.78 1.67
N MET A 177 11.81 -5.58 1.09
CA MET A 177 10.84 -4.51 1.31
C MET A 177 9.71 -4.54 0.27
N MET A 178 8.48 -4.52 0.75
CA MET A 178 7.30 -4.41 -0.11
C MET A 178 7.07 -2.95 -0.50
N GLU A 179 6.99 -2.67 -1.80
CA GLU A 179 6.70 -1.34 -2.35
C GLU A 179 5.42 -0.74 -1.75
N ALA A 180 4.38 -1.56 -1.56
CA ALA A 180 3.13 -1.15 -0.94
C ALA A 180 3.30 -0.59 0.48
N ASN A 181 4.33 -0.98 1.23
CA ASN A 181 4.52 -0.52 2.62
C ASN A 181 5.45 0.69 2.72
N GLN A 182 5.93 1.22 1.58
CA GLN A 182 6.80 2.39 1.54
C GLN A 182 6.06 3.63 1.05
N ILE A 183 6.27 4.73 1.78
CA ILE A 183 5.75 6.05 1.42
C ILE A 183 6.51 6.59 0.22
N ASN A 184 7.85 6.50 0.24
CA ASN A 184 8.68 6.91 -0.88
C ASN A 184 8.70 5.80 -1.93
N LYS A 185 8.61 6.19 -3.19
CA LYS A 185 8.54 5.28 -4.33
C LYS A 185 9.32 5.84 -5.49
N THR A 186 9.80 4.97 -6.36
CA THR A 186 10.48 5.37 -7.60
C THR A 186 9.61 4.98 -8.78
N VAL A 187 9.19 5.97 -9.57
CA VAL A 187 8.50 5.74 -10.83
C VAL A 187 9.53 5.61 -11.93
N ARG A 188 9.40 4.58 -12.75
CA ARG A 188 10.33 4.26 -13.84
C ARG A 188 9.59 4.06 -15.15
N VAL A 189 10.15 4.60 -16.23
CA VAL A 189 9.73 4.28 -17.60
C VAL A 189 10.94 4.08 -18.51
N VAL A 190 10.85 3.08 -19.38
CA VAL A 190 11.88 2.77 -20.37
C VAL A 190 11.33 3.04 -21.75
N THR A 191 12.01 3.91 -22.50
CA THR A 191 11.75 4.13 -23.93
C THR A 191 12.87 3.49 -24.73
N THR A 192 12.51 2.64 -25.69
CA THR A 192 13.43 2.01 -26.61
C THR A 192 13.31 2.68 -27.97
N MET A 193 14.40 3.22 -28.48
CA MET A 193 14.44 3.88 -29.78
C MET A 193 15.54 3.26 -30.65
N GLU A 194 15.20 2.97 -31.90
CA GLU A 194 16.12 2.52 -32.92
C GLU A 194 16.37 3.69 -33.88
N TYR A 195 17.64 4.02 -34.07
CA TYR A 195 18.08 5.07 -34.99
C TYR A 195 18.89 4.46 -36.13
N LEU A 196 18.84 5.09 -37.29
CA LEU A 196 19.82 4.84 -38.35
C LEU A 196 21.14 5.53 -37.97
N ILE A 197 22.26 4.99 -38.41
CA ILE A 197 23.57 5.66 -38.38
C ILE A 197 23.96 5.91 -39.84
N ARG A 198 24.40 7.13 -40.14
CA ARG A 198 24.89 7.53 -41.46
C ARG A 198 26.41 7.64 -41.41
N GLU A 199 27.05 7.30 -42.53
CA GLU A 199 28.49 7.50 -42.75
C GLU A 199 28.86 8.98 -42.83
#